data_AF-A0A7C7MP84-F1
#
_entry.id   AF-A0A7C7MP84-F1
#
_cell.length_a   1.000
_cell.length_b   1.000
_cell.length_c   1.000
_cell.angle_alpha   90.00
_cell.angle_beta   90.00
_cell.angle_gamma   90.00
#
_symmetry.space_group_name_H-M   'P 1'
#
loop_
_entity.id
_entity.type
_entity.pdbx_description
1 polymer ?
#
loop_
_entity_poly.entity_id
_entity_poly.type
_entity_poly.pdbx_seq_one_letter_code
_entity_poly.pdbx_strand_id
1 'polypeptide(L)'
;MTIKKYFGGPADNNENHAPGNGQKKAKSPKYLTKLAQIPQLSEAERSDLEKVNEQFVFRTNDYYQSLIDWNDPDDPIRRIVMPDIQELDDWGQLDASNEEKYTKVKGLEHKYTSTALLLVNEVCAAYCRFCFRKRLFMDENDEVTKDITEGLEYIRRHPEITNVLL
;
A
#
# COMPACT_ATOMS: atom_id res chain seq x y z
N MET A 1 5.68 14.34 -20.66
CA MET A 1 4.68 13.52 -19.94
C MET A 1 3.71 14.45 -19.23
N THR A 2 2.44 14.49 -19.61
CA THR A 2 1.47 15.45 -19.06
C THR A 2 0.52 14.73 -18.11
N ILE A 3 0.47 15.20 -16.86
CA ILE A 3 -0.34 14.68 -15.73
C ILE A 3 -1.85 14.46 -16.07
N LYS A 4 -2.36 15.06 -17.14
CA LYS A 4 -3.74 14.91 -17.63
C LYS A 4 -4.18 13.48 -17.97
N LYS A 5 -3.26 12.52 -18.15
CA LYS A 5 -3.66 11.09 -18.38
C LYS A 5 -4.27 10.45 -17.14
N TYR A 6 -3.92 10.91 -15.93
CA TYR A 6 -4.27 10.24 -14.67
C TYR A 6 -5.44 10.88 -13.91
N PHE A 7 -5.70 12.15 -14.17
CA PHE A 7 -6.84 12.87 -13.62
C PHE A 7 -7.77 13.17 -14.78
N GLY A 8 -8.98 12.60 -14.75
CA GLY A 8 -10.03 12.91 -15.72
C GLY A 8 -10.13 14.42 -15.95
N GLY A 9 -10.48 14.81 -17.18
CA GLY A 9 -10.57 16.21 -17.59
C GLY A 9 -11.42 17.07 -16.64
N PRO A 10 -11.28 18.41 -16.72
CA PRO A 10 -11.94 19.32 -15.80
C PRO A 10 -13.44 19.04 -15.74
N ALA A 11 -13.99 19.01 -14.53
CA ALA A 11 -15.43 18.93 -14.33
C ALA A 11 -16.11 20.10 -15.05
N ASP A 12 -16.95 19.81 -16.03
CA ASP A 12 -17.82 20.79 -16.65
C ASP A 12 -18.78 21.31 -15.58
N ASN A 13 -18.57 22.55 -15.15
CA ASN A 13 -19.35 23.24 -14.11
C ASN A 13 -20.72 23.71 -14.65
N ASN A 14 -21.51 22.82 -15.25
CA ASN A 14 -22.84 23.18 -15.70
C ASN A 14 -23.81 22.00 -15.71
N GLU A 15 -24.11 21.43 -14.55
CA GLU A 15 -25.32 20.63 -14.38
C GLU A 15 -26.13 21.12 -13.18
N ASN A 16 -27.27 21.72 -13.52
CA ASN A 16 -28.33 22.12 -12.62
C ASN A 16 -28.71 20.96 -11.68
N HIS A 17 -28.74 21.26 -10.38
CA HIS A 17 -29.20 20.32 -9.36
C HIS A 17 -30.68 19.97 -9.56
N ALA A 18 -30.95 18.80 -10.13
CA ALA A 18 -32.22 18.10 -10.03
C ALA A 18 -32.05 16.86 -9.13
N PRO A 19 -32.99 16.52 -8.24
CA PRO A 19 -32.85 15.39 -7.34
C PRO A 19 -33.21 14.10 -8.07
N GLY A 20 -32.22 13.52 -8.75
CA GLY A 20 -32.30 12.17 -9.32
C GLY A 20 -31.44 11.22 -8.49
N ASN A 21 -31.98 10.65 -7.41
CA ASN A 21 -31.26 9.69 -6.58
C ASN A 21 -31.23 8.31 -7.25
N GLY A 22 -30.45 8.21 -8.32
CA GLY A 22 -29.98 6.97 -8.92
C GLY A 22 -28.46 6.93 -8.80
N GLN A 23 -27.92 6.92 -7.57
CA GLN A 23 -26.50 6.74 -7.34
C GLN A 23 -26.10 5.36 -7.90
N LYS A 24 -25.47 5.34 -9.09
CA LYS A 24 -24.82 4.13 -9.59
C LYS A 24 -23.81 3.69 -8.54
N LYS A 25 -24.06 2.55 -7.91
CA LYS A 25 -23.17 1.94 -6.92
C LYS A 25 -21.77 1.86 -7.53
N ALA A 26 -20.79 2.54 -6.95
CA ALA A 26 -19.40 2.46 -7.41
C ALA A 26 -18.96 1.00 -7.39
N LYS A 27 -18.42 0.51 -8.50
CA LYS A 27 -17.94 -0.87 -8.63
C LYS A 27 -16.75 -1.04 -7.67
N SER A 28 -16.78 -2.06 -6.82
CA SER A 28 -15.65 -2.38 -5.96
C SER A 28 -14.44 -2.81 -6.81
N PRO A 29 -13.22 -2.37 -6.47
CA PRO A 29 -12.03 -2.76 -7.21
C PRO A 29 -11.81 -4.27 -7.14
N LYS A 30 -11.35 -4.86 -8.24
CA LYS A 30 -10.93 -6.25 -8.29
C LYS A 30 -9.45 -6.32 -7.94
N TYR A 31 -9.10 -6.99 -6.85
CA TYR A 31 -7.71 -7.19 -6.44
C TYR A 31 -7.04 -8.33 -7.22
N LEU A 32 -5.76 -8.14 -7.56
CA LEU A 32 -4.89 -9.11 -8.19
C LEU A 32 -3.74 -9.39 -7.20
N THR A 33 -3.55 -10.65 -6.84
CA THR A 33 -2.56 -11.11 -5.84
C THR A 33 -1.62 -12.16 -6.40
N LYS A 34 -1.79 -12.54 -7.66
CA LYS A 34 -0.92 -13.49 -8.37
C LYS A 34 -0.48 -12.88 -9.69
N LEU A 35 0.79 -13.02 -10.04
CA LEU A 35 1.32 -12.50 -11.32
C LEU A 35 0.68 -13.19 -12.52
N ALA A 36 0.19 -14.42 -12.36
CA ALA A 36 -0.62 -15.12 -13.36
C ALA A 36 -1.91 -14.39 -13.77
N GLN A 37 -2.41 -13.46 -12.94
CA GLN A 37 -3.59 -12.66 -13.26
C GLN A 37 -3.29 -11.46 -14.16
N ILE A 38 -2.01 -11.21 -14.49
CA ILE A 38 -1.55 -10.10 -15.31
C ILE A 38 -1.32 -10.60 -16.75
N PRO A 39 -2.25 -10.31 -17.68
CA PRO A 39 -2.19 -10.87 -19.04
C PRO A 39 -1.05 -10.31 -19.89
N GLN A 40 -0.49 -9.14 -19.52
CA GLN A 40 0.58 -8.48 -20.28
C GLN A 40 1.97 -9.07 -20.01
N LEU A 41 2.14 -9.87 -18.96
CA LEU A 41 3.42 -10.52 -18.66
C LEU A 41 3.62 -11.73 -19.57
N SER A 42 4.80 -11.80 -20.19
CA SER A 42 5.27 -13.02 -20.85
C SER A 42 5.53 -14.13 -19.82
N GLU A 43 5.60 -15.38 -20.26
CA GLU A 43 5.91 -16.51 -19.37
C GLU A 43 7.30 -16.37 -18.73
N ALA A 44 8.30 -15.93 -19.51
CA ALA A 44 9.66 -15.69 -19.03
C ALA A 44 9.69 -14.58 -17.97
N GLU A 45 9.08 -13.43 -18.27
CA GLU A 45 9.00 -12.32 -17.33
C GLU A 45 8.28 -12.71 -16.04
N ARG A 46 7.14 -13.40 -16.16
CA ARG A 46 6.41 -13.90 -15.00
C ARG A 46 7.29 -14.83 -14.16
N SER A 47 8.00 -15.77 -14.79
CA SER A 47 8.89 -16.68 -14.07
C SER A 47 10.01 -15.96 -13.31
N ASP A 48 10.54 -14.87 -13.85
CA ASP A 48 11.55 -14.07 -13.16
C ASP A 48 10.95 -13.28 -11.99
N LEU A 49 9.79 -12.65 -12.19
CA LEU A 49 9.12 -11.88 -11.15
C LEU A 49 8.56 -12.76 -10.01
N GLU A 50 8.24 -14.04 -10.26
CA GLU A 50 7.83 -14.96 -9.20
C GLU A 50 8.94 -15.20 -8.17
N LYS A 51 10.23 -15.15 -8.56
CA LYS A 51 11.36 -15.23 -7.62
C LYS A 51 11.32 -14.09 -6.59
N VAL A 52 10.88 -12.90 -7.02
CA VAL A 52 10.69 -11.75 -6.12
C VAL A 52 9.46 -11.97 -5.24
N ASN A 53 8.40 -12.54 -5.81
CA ASN A 53 7.13 -12.78 -5.11
C ASN A 53 7.25 -13.85 -4.01
N GLU A 54 8.23 -14.76 -4.10
CA GLU A 54 8.59 -15.70 -3.03
C GLU A 54 9.07 -15.00 -1.75
N GLN A 55 9.68 -13.82 -1.86
CA GLN A 55 10.13 -13.02 -0.72
C GLN A 55 9.18 -11.87 -0.38
N PHE A 56 8.57 -11.29 -1.40
CA PHE A 56 7.86 -10.02 -1.31
C PHE A 56 6.51 -10.08 -2.03
N VAL A 57 5.47 -10.28 -1.24
CA VAL A 57 4.09 -10.47 -1.71
C VAL A 57 3.69 -9.42 -2.75
N PHE A 58 3.08 -9.91 -3.82
CA PHE A 58 2.47 -9.09 -4.86
C PHE A 58 0.99 -8.81 -4.55
N ARG A 59 0.60 -7.53 -4.64
CA ARG A 59 -0.80 -7.11 -4.57
C ARG A 59 -1.02 -5.82 -5.35
N THR A 60 -2.03 -5.80 -6.20
CA THR A 60 -2.54 -4.61 -6.91
C THR A 60 -4.05 -4.73 -7.11
N ASN A 61 -4.66 -3.80 -7.83
CA ASN A 61 -6.04 -3.88 -8.28
C ASN A 61 -6.21 -3.50 -9.76
N ASP A 62 -7.38 -3.79 -10.30
CA ASP A 62 -7.75 -3.52 -11.69
C ASP A 62 -7.66 -2.03 -12.05
N TYR A 63 -7.92 -1.12 -11.11
CA TYR A 63 -7.72 0.31 -11.32
C TYR A 63 -6.25 0.65 -11.56
N TYR A 64 -5.32 0.26 -10.68
CA TYR A 64 -3.87 0.50 -10.90
C TYR A 64 -3.38 -0.13 -12.21
N GLN A 65 -3.82 -1.35 -12.50
CA GLN A 65 -3.46 -2.05 -13.73
C GLN A 65 -3.96 -1.34 -14.99
N SER A 66 -5.10 -0.65 -14.91
CA SER A 66 -5.65 0.16 -16.01
C SER A 66 -4.88 1.45 -16.27
N LEU A 67 -4.09 1.93 -15.30
CA LEU A 67 -3.29 3.15 -15.41
C LEU A 67 -1.92 2.90 -16.06
N ILE A 68 -1.46 1.65 -16.10
CA ILE A 68 -0.16 1.26 -16.64
C ILE A 68 -0.18 1.35 -18.17
N ASP A 69 0.79 2.07 -18.74
CA ASP A 69 1.10 1.97 -20.16
C ASP A 69 2.02 0.79 -20.44
N TRP A 70 1.46 -0.33 -20.86
CA TRP A 70 2.23 -1.56 -21.09
C TRP A 70 3.17 -1.50 -22.31
N ASN A 71 3.08 -0.44 -23.12
CA ASN A 71 4.03 -0.20 -24.21
C ASN A 71 5.25 0.62 -23.76
N ASP A 72 5.21 1.20 -22.55
CA ASP A 72 6.31 1.93 -21.95
C ASP A 72 7.02 1.04 -20.92
N PRO A 73 8.24 0.56 -21.20
CA PRO A 73 9.00 -0.24 -20.22
C PRO A 73 9.33 0.55 -18.96
N ASP A 74 9.37 1.88 -19.02
CA ASP A 74 9.69 2.79 -17.91
C ASP A 74 8.43 3.39 -17.26
N ASP A 75 7.23 2.84 -17.52
CA ASP A 75 5.98 3.37 -16.98
C ASP A 75 6.06 3.52 -15.44
N PRO A 76 5.82 4.73 -14.91
CA PRO A 76 6.03 4.99 -13.49
C PRO A 76 5.04 4.23 -12.61
N ILE A 77 3.82 3.95 -13.09
CA ILE A 77 2.83 3.20 -12.31
C ILE A 77 3.23 1.72 -12.26
N ARG A 78 3.73 1.16 -13.37
CA ARG A 78 4.30 -0.20 -13.39
C ARG A 78 5.39 -0.34 -12.34
N ARG A 79 6.35 0.59 -12.29
CA ARG A 79 7.44 0.58 -11.31
C ARG A 79 6.98 0.72 -9.85
N ILE A 80 5.83 1.34 -9.61
CA ILE A 80 5.25 1.48 -8.26
C ILE A 80 4.67 0.15 -7.78
N VAL A 81 3.95 -0.61 -8.63
CA VAL A 81 3.11 -1.75 -8.18
C VAL A 81 3.56 -3.13 -8.69
N MET A 82 4.38 -3.21 -9.74
CA MET A 82 4.87 -4.48 -10.29
C MET A 82 6.26 -4.81 -9.74
N PRO A 83 6.55 -6.07 -9.36
CA PRO A 83 7.85 -6.46 -8.85
C PRO A 83 9.00 -6.17 -9.83
N ASP A 84 10.19 -5.95 -9.28
CA ASP A 84 11.45 -5.79 -10.00
C ASP A 84 12.49 -6.78 -9.43
N ILE A 85 13.30 -7.39 -10.30
CA ILE A 85 14.31 -8.38 -9.88
C ILE A 85 15.39 -7.76 -8.99
N GLN A 86 15.67 -6.46 -9.13
CA GLN A 86 16.63 -5.72 -8.30
C GLN A 86 16.20 -5.65 -6.83
N GLU A 87 14.94 -5.97 -6.51
CA GLU A 87 14.50 -6.05 -5.12
C GLU A 87 15.13 -7.22 -4.37
N LEU A 88 15.72 -8.20 -5.08
CA LEU A 88 16.48 -9.31 -4.50
C LEU A 88 17.93 -8.95 -4.14
N ASP A 89 18.39 -7.76 -4.52
CA ASP A 89 19.72 -7.30 -4.16
C ASP A 89 19.78 -7.11 -2.64
N ASP A 90 20.72 -7.79 -1.99
CA ASP A 90 20.87 -7.77 -0.53
C ASP A 90 21.56 -6.49 -0.06
N TRP A 91 20.76 -5.44 0.15
CA TRP A 91 21.21 -4.17 0.72
C TRP A 91 20.12 -3.51 1.57
N GLY A 92 20.54 -2.67 2.53
CA GLY A 92 19.62 -1.96 3.42
C GLY A 92 19.24 -2.79 4.66
N GLN A 93 18.07 -2.50 5.23
CA GLN A 93 17.50 -3.16 6.40
C GLN A 93 15.98 -3.21 6.25
N LEU A 94 15.34 -4.32 6.67
CA LEU A 94 13.89 -4.47 6.61
C LEU A 94 13.16 -3.46 7.52
N ASP A 95 13.73 -3.16 8.69
CA ASP A 95 13.27 -2.08 9.58
C ASP A 95 14.16 -0.84 9.41
N ALA A 96 14.09 -0.21 8.24
CA ALA A 96 14.90 0.97 7.91
C ALA A 96 14.68 2.16 8.88
N SER A 97 13.54 2.20 9.56
CA SER A 97 13.16 3.28 10.49
C SER A 97 13.44 2.97 11.95
N ASN A 98 13.91 1.75 12.27
CA ASN A 98 14.04 1.19 13.62
C ASN A 98 12.73 1.33 14.41
N GLU A 99 11.59 1.01 13.78
CA GLU A 99 10.26 1.05 14.37
C GLU A 99 10.18 0.17 15.62
N GLU A 100 10.83 -1.00 15.61
CA GLU A 100 10.87 -1.93 16.76
C GLU A 100 11.33 -1.24 18.05
N LYS A 101 12.33 -0.35 17.95
CA LYS A 101 12.89 0.39 19.10
C LYS A 101 11.86 1.30 19.79
N TYR A 102 10.84 1.73 19.06
CA TYR A 102 9.83 2.67 19.54
C TYR A 102 8.48 2.00 19.83
N THR A 103 8.34 0.71 19.50
CA THR A 103 7.17 -0.09 19.86
C THR A 103 7.04 -0.19 21.38
N LYS A 104 5.88 0.21 21.92
CA LYS A 104 5.61 0.21 23.37
C LYS A 104 4.68 -0.91 23.79
N VAL A 105 3.73 -1.20 22.91
CA VAL A 105 2.85 -2.37 22.92
C VAL A 105 2.65 -2.77 21.47
N LYS A 106 2.20 -4.00 21.22
CA LYS A 106 2.02 -4.50 19.85
C LYS A 106 1.12 -3.56 19.03
N GLY A 107 1.55 -3.23 17.82
CA GLY A 107 0.88 -2.28 16.93
C GLY A 107 0.87 -0.82 17.39
N LEU A 108 1.61 -0.44 18.45
CA LEU A 108 1.76 0.95 18.85
C LEU A 108 3.23 1.37 18.96
N GLU A 109 3.59 2.40 18.20
CA GLU A 109 4.87 3.09 18.31
C GLU A 109 4.72 4.45 19.00
N HIS A 110 5.67 4.80 19.87
CA HIS A 110 5.75 6.10 20.52
C HIS A 110 7.19 6.62 20.49
N LYS A 111 7.56 7.22 19.34
CA LYS A 111 8.90 7.78 19.06
C LYS A 111 9.03 9.26 19.43
N TYR A 112 7.98 10.04 19.20
CA TYR A 112 7.95 11.49 19.44
C TYR A 112 7.06 11.80 20.62
N THR A 113 7.45 12.76 21.46
CA THR A 113 6.80 13.07 22.74
C THR A 113 5.28 13.23 22.66
N SER A 114 4.76 13.83 21.60
CA SER A 114 3.33 14.16 21.49
C SER A 114 2.57 13.34 20.45
N THR A 115 3.19 12.35 19.81
CA THR A 115 2.57 11.58 18.72
C THR A 115 2.80 10.08 18.87
N ALA A 116 1.70 9.35 18.95
CA ALA A 116 1.69 7.90 18.81
C ALA A 116 1.23 7.48 17.41
N LEU A 117 1.72 6.33 16.94
CA LEU A 117 1.25 5.66 15.73
C LEU A 117 0.64 4.33 16.12
N LEU A 118 -0.58 4.07 15.66
CA LEU A 118 -1.26 2.79 15.75
C LEU A 118 -1.28 2.12 14.38
N LEU A 119 -0.68 0.94 14.27
CA LEU A 119 -0.79 0.10 13.08
C LEU A 119 -2.12 -0.66 13.15
N VAL A 120 -3.18 -0.09 12.57
CA VAL A 120 -4.54 -0.66 12.65
C VAL A 120 -4.92 -1.55 11.45
N ASN A 121 -4.06 -1.61 10.43
CA ASN A 121 -4.32 -2.35 9.21
C ASN A 121 -3.03 -2.89 8.59
N GLU A 122 -3.07 -4.16 8.17
CA GLU A 122 -1.97 -4.91 7.53
C GLU A 122 -2.19 -5.11 6.02
N VAL A 123 -3.20 -4.44 5.42
CA VAL A 123 -3.53 -4.61 4.00
C VAL A 123 -3.68 -3.27 3.30
N CYS A 124 -2.92 -3.07 2.22
CA CYS A 124 -3.03 -1.91 1.33
C CYS A 124 -3.79 -2.26 0.04
N ALA A 125 -4.23 -1.24 -0.70
CA ALA A 125 -4.90 -1.42 -1.98
C ALA A 125 -3.95 -1.93 -3.10
N ALA A 126 -2.67 -1.62 -2.97
CA ALA A 126 -1.55 -2.19 -3.71
C ALA A 126 -0.33 -2.20 -2.78
N TYR A 127 0.60 -3.13 -2.99
CA TYR A 127 1.88 -3.15 -2.29
C TYR A 127 2.92 -2.43 -3.13
N CYS A 128 3.24 -1.19 -2.72
CA CYS A 128 4.25 -0.38 -3.38
C CYS A 128 5.62 -1.07 -3.29
N ARG A 129 6.36 -1.16 -4.40
CA ARG A 129 7.68 -1.83 -4.42
C ARG A 129 8.77 -1.08 -3.64
N PHE A 130 8.53 0.19 -3.34
CA PHE A 130 9.38 1.04 -2.49
C PHE A 130 8.85 1.19 -1.05
N CYS A 131 7.89 0.35 -0.61
CA CYS A 131 7.32 0.48 0.73
C CYS A 131 8.39 0.25 1.81
N PHE A 132 8.63 1.22 2.69
CA PHE A 132 9.58 1.05 3.81
C PHE A 132 9.06 0.08 4.89
N ARG A 133 7.76 -0.23 4.87
CA ARG A 133 7.09 -1.23 5.73
C ARG A 133 6.80 -2.53 4.99
N LYS A 134 7.53 -2.82 3.92
CA LYS A 134 7.33 -4.04 3.12
C LYS A 134 7.40 -5.32 3.96
N ARG A 135 8.19 -5.31 5.04
CA ARG A 135 8.28 -6.39 6.04
C ARG A 135 6.95 -6.75 6.71
N LEU A 136 6.02 -5.79 6.84
CA LEU A 136 4.70 -6.03 7.46
C LEU A 136 3.83 -6.97 6.63
N PHE A 137 4.16 -7.16 5.36
CA PHE A 137 3.42 -8.04 4.44
C PHE A 137 4.18 -9.34 4.14
N MET A 138 5.35 -9.54 4.74
CA MET A 138 6.10 -10.79 4.63
C MET A 138 5.49 -11.83 5.56
N ASP A 139 5.71 -13.11 5.23
CA ASP A 139 5.29 -14.20 6.09
C ASP A 139 5.91 -14.04 7.49
N GLU A 140 5.19 -14.49 8.53
CA GLU A 140 5.62 -14.48 9.94
C GLU A 140 5.70 -13.10 10.63
N ASN A 141 5.25 -12.01 10.00
CA ASN A 141 5.17 -10.70 10.67
C ASN A 141 4.02 -10.65 11.70
N ASP A 142 4.31 -10.20 12.92
CA ASP A 142 3.35 -10.05 14.01
C ASP A 142 3.36 -8.64 14.63
N GLU A 143 3.78 -7.62 13.86
CA GLU A 143 3.89 -6.25 14.35
C GLU A 143 2.54 -5.52 14.39
N VAL A 144 1.63 -5.87 13.48
CA VAL A 144 0.27 -5.28 13.39
C VAL A 144 -0.70 -6.05 14.28
N THR A 145 -1.66 -5.35 14.89
CA THR A 145 -2.76 -5.98 15.63
C THR A 145 -4.10 -5.39 15.26
N LYS A 146 -5.12 -6.25 15.13
CA LYS A 146 -6.52 -5.84 14.99
C LYS A 146 -7.14 -5.49 16.34
N ASP A 147 -6.61 -6.06 17.42
CA ASP A 147 -6.97 -5.67 18.78
C ASP A 147 -6.06 -4.54 19.24
N ILE A 148 -6.59 -3.31 19.22
CA ILE A 148 -5.87 -2.10 19.59
C ILE A 148 -6.05 -1.73 21.06
N THR A 149 -6.68 -2.60 21.88
CA THR A 149 -7.04 -2.28 23.27
C THR A 149 -5.84 -1.86 24.11
N GLU A 150 -4.72 -2.59 24.02
CA GLU A 150 -3.49 -2.24 24.74
C GLU A 150 -2.92 -0.90 24.27
N GLY A 151 -2.97 -0.62 22.97
CA GLY A 151 -2.54 0.65 22.40
C GLY A 151 -3.37 1.83 22.91
N LEU A 152 -4.70 1.65 22.99
CA LEU A 152 -5.60 2.66 23.55
C LEU A 152 -5.34 2.89 25.05
N GLU A 153 -5.12 1.84 25.84
CA GLU A 153 -4.78 1.97 27.26
C GLU A 153 -3.41 2.63 27.46
N TYR A 154 -2.44 2.34 26.60
CA TYR A 154 -1.15 3.04 26.59
C TYR A 154 -1.37 4.53 26.36
N ILE A 155 -2.08 4.93 25.30
CA ILE A 155 -2.36 6.34 24.99
C ILE A 155 -3.09 7.03 26.15
N ARG A 156 -4.09 6.37 26.76
CA ARG A 156 -4.86 6.91 27.89
C ARG A 156 -4.00 7.25 29.10
N ARG A 157 -2.89 6.54 29.31
CA ARG A 157 -1.96 6.74 30.43
C ARG A 157 -0.86 7.77 30.16
N HIS A 158 -0.72 8.23 28.92
CA HIS A 158 0.34 9.15 28.47
C HIS A 158 -0.29 10.47 27.99
N PRO A 159 -0.62 11.39 28.92
CA PRO A 159 -1.32 12.65 28.60
C PRO A 159 -0.53 13.60 27.71
N GLU A 160 0.78 13.38 27.54
CA GLU A 160 1.61 14.10 26.58
C GLU A 160 1.27 13.79 25.12
N ILE A 161 0.63 12.65 24.84
CA ILE A 161 0.19 12.25 23.50
C ILE A 161 -1.04 13.05 23.12
N THR A 162 -0.86 14.04 22.25
CA THR A 162 -1.96 14.90 21.75
C THR A 162 -2.32 14.63 20.29
N ASN A 163 -1.59 13.73 19.62
CA ASN A 163 -1.78 13.36 18.23
C ASN A 163 -1.66 11.83 18.06
N VAL A 164 -2.57 11.22 17.32
CA VAL A 164 -2.59 9.78 17.06
C VAL A 164 -2.72 9.55 15.57
N LEU A 165 -1.73 8.86 14.99
CA LEU A 165 -1.73 8.39 13.61
C LEU A 165 -2.30 6.98 13.56
N LEU A 166 -3.15 6.68 12.57
CA LEU A 166 -3.78 5.38 12.32
C LEU A 166 -3.36 4.85 10.95
#